data_AF-A0A2G9SHP7-F1
#
_entry.id   AF-A0A2G9SHP7-F1
#
_cell.length_a   1.000
_cell.length_b   1.000
_cell.length_c   1.000
_cell.angle_alpha   90.00
_cell.angle_beta   90.00
_cell.angle_gamma   90.00
#
_symmetry.space_group_name_H-M   'P 1'
#
loop_
_entity.id
_entity.type
_entity.pdbx_description
1 polymer ?
#
loop_
_entity_poly.entity_id
_entity_poly.type
_entity_poly.pdbx_seq_one_letter_code
_entity_poly.pdbx_strand_id
1 'polypeptide(L)'
;MASVECRGLLYFISLDHLLCFLLSSPDQQVTGGFARLNMALVTDEQVQKFRENGFLVLERLFNEEECKSMKEEIGRIIQEMDVPPHLRTEFSTQQEEQLRAQGSADYFLTSGDKIRFFFEKGVFNDKGEFLLAKEKSVNKVGHALHAYVPVFKSITNSPKIQEVGRRLGLVKPVIVQSMYIFKQPNIGGEVTPHQDATFLHTEPLGRIIGFWIAVEDATEHNGCLWFIPGSHKAGISRRMLRTPPGTIPCTEFIGEEPHFNEELFVPAPVPKGSLVLIQGEVVHKSELNTSSNSRHAYSFHVMESENTTWSSENWLQPTAELPFPSLYT
;
A
#
# COMPACT_ATOMS: atom_id res chain seq x y z
N MET A 1 -41.65 -24.05 75.34
CA MET A 1 -40.18 -23.89 75.49
C MET A 1 -39.54 -25.23 75.11
N ALA A 2 -38.46 -25.18 74.31
CA ALA A 2 -37.66 -26.31 73.77
C ALA A 2 -38.41 -27.21 72.75
N SER A 3 -37.86 -27.70 71.63
CA SER A 3 -36.52 -27.62 71.02
C SER A 3 -36.49 -28.39 69.67
N VAL A 4 -35.47 -28.12 68.85
CA VAL A 4 -34.73 -29.03 67.94
C VAL A 4 -35.24 -29.32 66.50
N GLU A 5 -34.23 -29.27 65.62
CA GLU A 5 -34.07 -29.46 64.18
C GLU A 5 -34.58 -30.77 63.56
N CYS A 6 -34.75 -30.75 62.22
CA CYS A 6 -34.34 -31.89 61.38
C CYS A 6 -33.98 -31.46 59.95
N ARG A 7 -32.93 -32.12 59.42
CA ARG A 7 -32.20 -31.88 58.16
C ARG A 7 -32.96 -32.38 56.92
N GLY A 8 -32.57 -31.87 55.75
CA GLY A 8 -33.16 -32.20 54.45
C GLY A 8 -32.73 -33.53 53.82
N LEU A 9 -33.21 -33.77 52.60
CA LEU A 9 -32.63 -34.70 51.62
C LEU A 9 -33.15 -34.43 50.20
N LEU A 10 -32.22 -34.49 49.25
CA LEU A 10 -32.35 -34.40 47.80
C LEU A 10 -33.06 -35.61 47.19
N TYR A 11 -33.74 -35.44 46.05
CA TYR A 11 -33.78 -36.44 44.97
C TYR A 11 -33.90 -35.76 43.59
N PHE A 12 -33.06 -36.24 42.66
CA PHE A 12 -32.99 -35.93 41.22
C PHE A 12 -34.22 -36.46 40.44
N ILE A 13 -34.49 -35.93 39.23
CA ILE A 13 -34.69 -36.67 37.95
C ILE A 13 -35.15 -35.75 36.78
N SER A 14 -34.39 -35.85 35.66
CA SER A 14 -34.71 -35.80 34.22
C SER A 14 -35.23 -34.55 33.46
N LEU A 15 -34.60 -34.34 32.30
CA LEU A 15 -34.96 -33.52 31.15
C LEU A 15 -36.19 -34.04 30.36
N ASP A 16 -36.75 -33.10 29.56
CA ASP A 16 -37.56 -33.24 28.33
C ASP A 16 -39.06 -33.57 28.41
N HIS A 17 -39.92 -32.54 28.19
CA HIS A 17 -40.81 -32.48 27.01
C HIS A 17 -41.62 -31.16 26.88
N LEU A 18 -41.57 -30.61 25.66
CA LEU A 18 -42.56 -29.80 24.92
C LEU A 18 -43.96 -29.58 25.53
N LEU A 19 -44.46 -28.34 25.55
CA LEU A 19 -45.32 -27.73 24.50
C LEU A 19 -46.23 -26.60 25.07
N CYS A 20 -46.21 -25.46 24.40
CA CYS A 20 -47.29 -24.48 24.22
C CYS A 20 -48.23 -24.12 25.39
N PHE A 21 -48.12 -22.88 25.90
CA PHE A 21 -49.28 -22.01 26.06
C PHE A 21 -48.91 -20.55 25.73
N LEU A 22 -49.45 -20.07 24.62
CA LEU A 22 -49.60 -18.65 24.28
C LEU A 22 -50.60 -18.00 25.24
N LEU A 23 -50.39 -16.73 25.59
CA LEU A 23 -51.37 -15.64 25.76
C LEU A 23 -50.58 -14.42 26.28
N SER A 24 -49.96 -13.61 25.41
CA SER A 24 -50.48 -12.32 24.92
C SER A 24 -50.75 -11.27 26.00
N SER A 25 -49.81 -10.32 26.18
CA SER A 25 -50.09 -8.87 26.17
C SER A 25 -48.78 -8.06 26.05
N PRO A 26 -48.76 -6.97 25.25
CA PRO A 26 -47.58 -6.21 24.89
C PRO A 26 -47.39 -4.98 25.78
N ASP A 27 -46.14 -4.57 25.97
CA ASP A 27 -45.62 -3.23 26.32
C ASP A 27 -44.58 -3.28 27.43
N GLN A 28 -43.35 -3.63 27.02
CA GLN A 28 -42.15 -3.04 27.59
C GLN A 28 -41.06 -3.15 26.52
N GLN A 29 -40.84 -2.03 25.82
CA GLN A 29 -39.63 -1.81 25.03
C GLN A 29 -38.43 -1.92 25.97
N VAL A 30 -37.84 -3.11 26.02
CA VAL A 30 -36.45 -3.27 26.46
C VAL A 30 -35.61 -2.65 25.35
N THR A 31 -35.16 -1.41 25.56
CA THR A 31 -34.11 -0.79 24.75
C THR A 31 -32.81 -1.57 25.02
N GLY A 32 -32.65 -2.68 24.29
CA GLY A 32 -31.40 -3.41 24.17
C GLY A 32 -30.42 -2.59 23.34
N GLY A 33 -29.91 -1.51 23.92
CA GLY A 33 -28.75 -0.81 23.41
C GLY A 33 -27.52 -1.71 23.61
N PHE A 34 -27.27 -2.63 22.68
CA PHE A 34 -25.91 -3.10 22.47
C PHE A 34 -25.11 -1.90 22.01
N ALA A 35 -24.44 -1.25 22.96
CA ALA A 35 -23.34 -0.35 22.64
C ALA A 35 -22.38 -1.17 21.78
N ARG A 36 -22.37 -0.91 20.46
CA ARG A 36 -21.27 -1.32 19.61
C ARG A 36 -20.05 -0.62 20.20
N LEU A 37 -19.25 -1.36 20.95
CA LEU A 37 -17.87 -0.96 21.23
C LEU A 37 -17.28 -0.62 19.86
N ASN A 38 -17.07 0.67 19.64
CA ASN A 38 -16.49 1.19 18.42
C ASN A 38 -15.02 0.78 18.48
N MET A 39 -14.71 -0.47 18.10
CA MET A 39 -13.35 -0.97 18.08
C MET A 39 -12.59 -0.15 17.05
N ALA A 40 -11.54 0.53 17.50
CA ALA A 40 -10.68 1.30 16.63
C ALA A 40 -10.14 0.39 15.52
N LEU A 41 -10.12 0.90 14.29
CA LEU A 41 -9.64 0.19 13.11
C LEU A 41 -8.17 -0.25 13.24
N VAL A 42 -7.39 0.51 14.02
CA VAL A 42 -5.99 0.23 14.37
C VAL A 42 -5.82 0.38 15.87
N THR A 43 -5.36 -0.64 16.59
CA THR A 43 -5.17 -0.62 18.04
C THR A 43 -3.89 0.13 18.45
N ASP A 44 -3.78 0.55 19.72
CA ASP A 44 -2.56 1.20 20.23
C ASP A 44 -1.34 0.26 20.14
N GLU A 45 -1.55 -1.04 20.37
CA GLU A 45 -0.52 -2.08 20.20
C GLU A 45 -0.04 -2.16 18.75
N GLN A 46 -0.95 -2.09 17.79
CA GLN A 46 -0.60 -2.08 16.36
C GLN A 46 0.19 -0.81 15.99
N VAL A 47 -0.20 0.35 16.51
CA VAL A 47 0.56 1.61 16.33
C VAL A 47 1.98 1.46 16.91
N GLN A 48 2.11 0.86 18.09
CA GLN A 48 3.42 0.62 18.70
C GLN A 48 4.26 -0.34 17.87
N LYS A 49 3.67 -1.42 17.35
CA LYS A 49 4.34 -2.36 16.44
C LYS A 49 4.82 -1.69 15.16
N PHE A 50 4.04 -0.77 14.58
CA PHE A 50 4.47 0.04 13.44
C PHE A 50 5.71 0.88 13.78
N ARG A 51 5.70 1.57 14.93
CA ARG A 51 6.84 2.38 15.39
C ARG A 51 8.09 1.55 15.66
N GLU A 52 7.92 0.34 16.17
CA GLU A 52 9.02 -0.57 16.50
C GLU A 52 9.68 -1.18 15.27
N ASN A 53 8.86 -1.65 14.31
CA ASN A 53 9.30 -2.43 13.16
C ASN A 53 9.49 -1.60 11.88
N GLY A 54 8.85 -0.43 11.78
CA GLY A 54 8.85 0.38 10.56
C GLY A 54 7.81 -0.07 9.53
N PHE A 55 7.07 -1.14 9.80
CA PHE A 55 5.95 -1.58 8.97
C PHE A 55 4.87 -2.24 9.82
N LEU A 56 3.65 -2.31 9.28
CA LEU A 56 2.50 -2.95 9.93
C LEU A 56 1.56 -3.55 8.91
N VAL A 57 1.12 -4.79 9.14
CA VAL A 57 0.10 -5.47 8.35
C VAL A 57 -1.27 -5.35 9.04
N LEU A 58 -2.27 -4.90 8.29
CA LEU A 58 -3.68 -4.87 8.66
C LEU A 58 -4.45 -5.75 7.67
N GLU A 59 -4.70 -7.00 8.07
CA GLU A 59 -5.32 -7.96 7.17
C GLU A 59 -6.79 -7.62 6.85
N ARG A 60 -7.17 -7.82 5.58
CA ARG A 60 -8.56 -7.73 5.11
C ARG A 60 -9.27 -6.42 5.50
N LEU A 61 -8.53 -5.31 5.52
CA LEU A 61 -9.08 -3.97 5.76
C LEU A 61 -10.06 -3.53 4.65
N PHE A 62 -9.82 -3.99 3.43
CA PHE A 62 -10.66 -3.81 2.26
C PHE A 62 -11.41 -5.09 1.94
N ASN A 63 -12.68 -4.95 1.57
CA ASN A 63 -13.52 -6.09 1.20
C ASN A 63 -13.29 -6.49 -0.26
N GLU A 64 -13.91 -7.60 -0.67
CA GLU A 64 -13.74 -8.15 -2.02
C GLU A 64 -14.23 -7.21 -3.13
N GLU A 65 -15.33 -6.49 -2.91
CA GLU A 65 -15.89 -5.55 -3.89
C GLU A 65 -14.98 -4.33 -4.07
N GLU A 66 -14.37 -3.82 -3.01
CA GLU A 66 -13.38 -2.74 -3.10
C GLU A 66 -12.15 -3.20 -3.91
N CYS A 67 -11.63 -4.40 -3.63
CA CYS A 67 -10.53 -4.97 -4.40
C CYS A 67 -10.89 -5.20 -5.86
N LYS A 68 -12.09 -5.75 -6.11
CA LYS A 68 -12.62 -5.97 -7.45
C LYS A 68 -12.77 -4.65 -8.22
N SER A 69 -13.30 -3.61 -7.60
CA SER A 69 -13.47 -2.30 -8.24
C SER A 69 -12.13 -1.70 -8.69
N MET A 70 -11.07 -1.80 -7.86
CA MET A 70 -9.73 -1.38 -8.25
C MET A 70 -9.18 -2.20 -9.42
N LYS A 71 -9.40 -3.53 -9.40
CA LYS A 71 -8.92 -4.43 -10.45
C LYS A 71 -9.65 -4.24 -11.78
N GLU A 72 -10.96 -4.01 -11.75
CA GLU A 72 -11.77 -3.74 -12.94
C GLU A 72 -11.41 -2.39 -13.55
N GLU A 73 -11.28 -1.34 -12.73
CA GLU A 73 -10.96 -0.01 -13.22
C GLU A 73 -9.54 0.06 -13.81
N ILE A 74 -8.54 -0.58 -13.18
CA ILE A 74 -7.21 -0.64 -13.80
C ILE A 74 -7.26 -1.46 -15.09
N GLY A 75 -8.07 -2.53 -15.16
CA GLY A 75 -8.28 -3.31 -16.37
C GLY A 75 -8.80 -2.47 -17.52
N ARG A 76 -9.79 -1.60 -17.26
CA ARG A 76 -10.32 -0.63 -18.23
C ARG A 76 -9.24 0.35 -18.70
N ILE A 77 -8.48 0.92 -17.78
CA ILE A 77 -7.37 1.85 -18.08
C ILE A 77 -6.31 1.19 -18.98
N ILE A 78 -5.98 -0.08 -18.72
CA ILE A 78 -5.02 -0.84 -19.56
C ILE A 78 -5.61 -1.14 -20.96
N GLN A 79 -6.90 -1.42 -21.07
CA GLN A 79 -7.54 -1.65 -22.37
C GLN A 79 -7.48 -0.38 -23.24
N GLU A 80 -7.74 0.77 -22.64
CA GLU A 80 -7.69 2.10 -23.28
C GLU A 80 -6.26 2.65 -23.45
N MET A 81 -5.24 1.97 -22.88
CA MET A 81 -3.85 2.38 -22.99
C MET A 81 -3.41 2.49 -24.45
N ASP A 82 -2.96 3.69 -24.81
CA ASP A 82 -2.26 3.99 -26.05
C ASP A 82 -0.95 4.73 -25.72
N VAL A 83 0.17 3.99 -25.76
CA VAL A 83 1.52 4.52 -25.52
C VAL A 83 2.34 4.36 -26.81
N PRO A 84 2.68 5.47 -27.49
CA PRO A 84 3.55 5.46 -28.66
C PRO A 84 4.88 4.76 -28.37
N PRO A 85 5.47 4.01 -29.32
CA PRO A 85 6.70 3.24 -29.09
C PRO A 85 7.84 4.03 -28.45
N HIS A 86 8.04 5.30 -28.84
CA HIS A 86 9.11 6.17 -28.31
C HIS A 86 8.90 6.61 -26.85
N LEU A 87 7.72 6.40 -26.27
CA LEU A 87 7.40 6.71 -24.87
C LEU A 87 7.31 5.44 -24.00
N ARG A 88 7.47 4.26 -24.59
CA ARG A 88 7.42 2.99 -23.85
C ARG A 88 8.66 2.90 -22.97
N THR A 89 8.43 3.00 -21.67
CA THR A 89 9.49 3.06 -20.66
C THR A 89 9.51 1.73 -19.89
N GLU A 90 10.63 1.02 -19.94
CA GLU A 90 10.86 -0.16 -19.09
C GLU A 90 11.15 0.29 -17.65
N PHE A 91 10.60 -0.42 -16.68
CA PHE A 91 10.86 -0.22 -15.27
C PHE A 91 12.18 -0.91 -14.87
N SER A 92 13.04 -0.20 -14.16
CA SER A 92 14.23 -0.77 -13.54
C SER A 92 14.52 -0.06 -12.21
N THR A 93 15.00 -0.81 -11.22
CA THR A 93 15.58 -0.27 -9.98
C THR A 93 17.10 -0.14 -10.06
N GLN A 94 17.72 -0.59 -11.18
CA GLN A 94 19.16 -0.57 -11.37
C GLN A 94 19.61 0.78 -11.95
N GLN A 95 20.68 1.33 -11.36
CA GLN A 95 21.18 2.67 -11.67
C GLN A 95 21.55 2.83 -13.15
N GLU A 96 22.38 1.95 -13.71
CA GLU A 96 22.89 2.10 -15.09
C GLU A 96 21.77 2.12 -16.16
N GLU A 97 20.63 1.50 -15.87
CA GLU A 97 19.52 1.38 -16.80
C GLU A 97 18.58 2.58 -16.76
N GLN A 98 18.42 3.19 -15.58
CA GLN A 98 17.68 4.45 -15.43
C GLN A 98 18.36 5.62 -16.19
N LEU A 99 19.68 5.55 -16.42
CA LEU A 99 20.44 6.61 -17.11
C LEU A 99 20.37 6.53 -18.64
N ARG A 100 19.99 5.40 -19.24
CA ARG A 100 20.20 5.12 -20.68
C ARG A 100 19.06 5.55 -21.62
N ALA A 101 17.90 6.00 -21.14
CA ALA A 101 16.75 6.26 -22.00
C ALA A 101 16.24 7.71 -21.89
N GLN A 102 16.76 8.62 -22.72
CA GLN A 102 16.42 10.07 -22.67
C GLN A 102 14.92 10.36 -22.84
N GLY A 103 14.25 9.72 -23.81
CA GLY A 103 12.79 9.89 -24.03
C GLY A 103 11.94 9.26 -22.93
N SER A 104 12.48 8.22 -22.26
CA SER A 104 11.83 7.54 -21.13
C SER A 104 12.01 8.34 -19.83
N ALA A 105 13.14 9.04 -19.67
CA ALA A 105 13.42 9.87 -18.50
C ALA A 105 12.44 11.04 -18.37
N ASP A 106 12.13 11.76 -19.47
CA ASP A 106 11.13 12.84 -19.44
C ASP A 106 9.72 12.30 -19.19
N TYR A 107 9.38 11.16 -19.79
CA TYR A 107 8.11 10.46 -19.55
C TYR A 107 7.98 9.99 -18.09
N PHE A 108 9.06 9.63 -17.42
CA PHE A 108 9.06 9.35 -16.00
C PHE A 108 8.98 10.65 -15.17
N LEU A 109 9.88 11.60 -15.38
CA LEU A 109 10.00 12.80 -14.53
C LEU A 109 8.76 13.71 -14.55
N THR A 110 8.02 13.73 -15.66
CA THR A 110 6.79 14.53 -15.78
C THR A 110 5.52 13.72 -15.50
N SER A 111 5.64 12.54 -14.88
CA SER A 111 4.50 11.65 -14.58
C SER A 111 3.85 11.87 -13.23
N GLY A 112 4.43 12.73 -12.37
CA GLY A 112 3.98 12.97 -10.99
C GLY A 112 2.50 13.34 -10.87
N ASP A 113 1.98 14.05 -11.88
CA ASP A 113 0.60 14.52 -11.98
C ASP A 113 -0.14 13.96 -13.21
N LYS A 114 0.20 12.73 -13.62
CA LYS A 114 -0.39 12.03 -14.78
C LYS A 114 -0.71 10.57 -14.46
N ILE A 115 -1.47 9.94 -15.35
CA ILE A 115 -1.64 8.48 -15.43
C ILE A 115 -0.80 7.98 -16.60
N ARG A 116 0.30 7.31 -16.29
CA ARG A 116 1.32 6.83 -17.23
C ARG A 116 1.69 5.38 -16.94
N PHE A 117 2.22 4.71 -17.95
CA PHE A 117 2.43 3.27 -17.96
C PHE A 117 3.92 2.97 -18.05
N PHE A 118 4.36 2.06 -17.19
CA PHE A 118 5.74 1.60 -17.13
C PHE A 118 5.74 0.07 -17.28
N PHE A 119 6.60 -0.43 -18.13
CA PHE A 119 6.54 -1.80 -18.64
C PHE A 119 7.61 -2.68 -17.99
N GLU A 120 7.37 -3.99 -17.95
CA GLU A 120 8.39 -4.95 -17.52
C GLU A 120 9.60 -4.91 -18.46
N LYS A 121 10.77 -5.23 -17.94
CA LYS A 121 12.00 -5.27 -18.72
C LYS A 121 11.98 -6.43 -19.72
N GLY A 122 12.43 -6.20 -20.96
CA GLY A 122 12.54 -7.25 -21.97
C GLY A 122 11.21 -7.66 -22.60
N VAL A 123 10.17 -6.81 -22.50
CA VAL A 123 8.89 -7.04 -23.17
C VAL A 123 8.78 -6.39 -24.54
N PHE A 124 9.84 -5.69 -24.98
CA PHE A 124 9.94 -5.08 -26.29
C PHE A 124 10.98 -5.78 -27.17
N ASN A 125 10.72 -5.83 -28.47
CA ASN A 125 11.74 -6.17 -29.46
C ASN A 125 12.62 -4.95 -29.82
N ASP A 126 13.60 -5.15 -30.70
CA ASP A 126 14.50 -4.07 -31.16
C ASP A 126 13.79 -2.91 -31.89
N LYS A 127 12.53 -3.10 -32.30
CA LYS A 127 11.68 -2.07 -32.93
C LYS A 127 10.77 -1.37 -31.92
N GLY A 128 10.84 -1.72 -30.64
CA GLY A 128 9.97 -1.19 -29.58
C GLY A 128 8.56 -1.77 -29.60
N GLU A 129 8.30 -2.86 -30.33
CA GLU A 129 7.00 -3.54 -30.38
C GLU A 129 6.88 -4.56 -29.23
N PHE A 130 5.67 -4.75 -28.70
CA PHE A 130 5.46 -5.69 -27.61
C PHE A 130 5.68 -7.14 -28.07
N LEU A 131 6.47 -7.90 -27.29
CA LEU A 131 6.66 -9.34 -27.43
C LEU A 131 5.49 -10.14 -26.82
N LEU A 132 4.78 -9.53 -25.87
CA LEU A 132 3.62 -10.09 -25.19
C LEU A 132 2.39 -9.19 -25.40
N ALA A 133 1.22 -9.66 -24.99
CA ALA A 133 0.05 -8.78 -24.98
C ALA A 133 0.31 -7.56 -24.08
N LYS A 134 -0.16 -6.37 -24.49
CA LYS A 134 0.16 -5.10 -23.80
C LYS A 134 -0.22 -5.14 -22.33
N GLU A 135 -1.36 -5.75 -22.01
CA GLU A 135 -1.89 -5.93 -20.66
C GLU A 135 -1.06 -6.87 -19.77
N LYS A 136 -0.26 -7.74 -20.38
CA LYS A 136 0.68 -8.64 -19.70
C LYS A 136 2.08 -8.05 -19.59
N SER A 137 2.32 -6.89 -20.21
CA SER A 137 3.63 -6.26 -20.30
C SER A 137 3.80 -5.09 -19.31
N VAL A 138 2.72 -4.64 -18.66
CA VAL A 138 2.76 -3.50 -17.73
C VAL A 138 3.30 -3.95 -16.38
N ASN A 139 4.34 -3.28 -15.90
CA ASN A 139 4.87 -3.44 -14.54
C ASN A 139 4.07 -2.60 -13.55
N LYS A 140 3.88 -1.31 -13.87
CA LYS A 140 3.12 -0.36 -13.03
C LYS A 140 2.44 0.75 -13.81
N VAL A 141 1.43 1.36 -13.18
CA VAL A 141 0.76 2.60 -13.62
C VAL A 141 0.92 3.66 -12.54
N GLY A 142 1.30 4.87 -12.90
CA GLY A 142 1.53 5.97 -11.94
C GLY A 142 1.55 7.35 -12.61
N HIS A 143 1.67 8.46 -11.87
CA HIS A 143 1.82 8.53 -10.42
C HIS A 143 0.64 9.24 -9.71
N ALA A 144 -0.45 9.53 -10.43
CA ALA A 144 -1.58 10.32 -9.91
C ALA A 144 -2.96 9.63 -10.00
N LEU A 145 -3.02 8.29 -9.91
CA LEU A 145 -4.29 7.53 -9.84
C LEU A 145 -5.22 8.07 -8.75
N HIS A 146 -4.67 8.38 -7.57
CA HIS A 146 -5.41 8.96 -6.44
C HIS A 146 -6.10 10.30 -6.76
N ALA A 147 -5.63 11.05 -7.76
CA ALA A 147 -6.16 12.37 -8.09
C ALA A 147 -7.19 12.30 -9.22
N TYR A 148 -6.88 11.54 -10.28
CA TYR A 148 -7.63 11.59 -11.55
C TYR A 148 -8.56 10.41 -11.79
N VAL A 149 -8.40 9.30 -11.07
CA VAL A 149 -9.26 8.12 -11.26
C VAL A 149 -10.24 7.98 -10.10
N PRO A 150 -11.56 8.15 -10.31
CA PRO A 150 -12.54 8.20 -9.23
C PRO A 150 -12.49 7.03 -8.24
N VAL A 151 -12.28 5.80 -8.74
CA VAL A 151 -12.18 4.60 -7.89
C VAL A 151 -10.99 4.71 -6.93
N PHE A 152 -9.80 5.00 -7.45
CA PHE A 152 -8.58 5.11 -6.64
C PHE A 152 -8.61 6.31 -5.70
N LYS A 153 -9.17 7.45 -6.15
CA LYS A 153 -9.43 8.61 -5.29
C LYS A 153 -10.34 8.27 -4.12
N SER A 154 -11.46 7.59 -4.39
CA SER A 154 -12.40 7.16 -3.36
C SER A 154 -11.78 6.19 -2.35
N ILE A 155 -10.95 5.25 -2.81
CA ILE A 155 -10.22 4.32 -1.93
C ILE A 155 -9.21 5.07 -1.07
N THR A 156 -8.39 5.94 -1.67
CA THR A 156 -7.34 6.71 -0.98
C THR A 156 -7.93 7.66 0.05
N ASN A 157 -9.00 8.39 -0.26
CA ASN A 157 -9.65 9.30 0.68
C ASN A 157 -10.74 8.62 1.54
N SER A 158 -10.82 7.29 1.55
CA SER A 158 -11.86 6.57 2.30
C SER A 158 -11.77 6.84 3.81
N PRO A 159 -12.89 6.78 4.56
CA PRO A 159 -12.89 6.94 6.02
C PRO A 159 -11.92 5.97 6.73
N LYS A 160 -11.73 4.76 6.18
CA LYS A 160 -10.79 3.76 6.69
C LYS A 160 -9.35 4.26 6.64
N ILE A 161 -8.90 4.77 5.49
CA ILE A 161 -7.54 5.31 5.35
C ILE A 161 -7.35 6.55 6.22
N GLN A 162 -8.32 7.45 6.25
CA GLN A 162 -8.24 8.64 7.09
C GLN A 162 -8.14 8.28 8.57
N GLU A 163 -8.90 7.29 9.03
CA GLU A 163 -8.80 6.79 10.40
C GLU A 163 -7.43 6.19 10.70
N VAL A 164 -6.87 5.37 9.80
CA VAL A 164 -5.49 4.87 9.94
C VAL A 164 -4.51 6.04 10.10
N GLY A 165 -4.60 7.06 9.24
CA GLY A 165 -3.74 8.25 9.35
C GLY A 165 -3.88 8.96 10.71
N ARG A 166 -5.12 9.13 11.21
CA ARG A 166 -5.36 9.75 12.53
C ARG A 166 -4.78 8.92 13.67
N ARG A 167 -4.92 7.59 13.61
CA ARG A 167 -4.36 6.65 14.60
C ARG A 167 -2.83 6.66 14.61
N LEU A 168 -2.20 6.92 13.46
CA LEU A 168 -0.75 7.12 13.36
C LEU A 168 -0.28 8.52 13.84
N GLY A 169 -1.22 9.44 14.11
CA GLY A 169 -0.92 10.78 14.60
C GLY A 169 -0.59 11.79 13.51
N LEU A 170 -1.02 11.55 12.26
CA LEU A 170 -0.88 12.53 11.19
C LEU A 170 -1.81 13.73 11.44
N VAL A 171 -1.30 14.94 11.27
CA VAL A 171 -2.00 16.21 11.49
C VAL A 171 -2.41 16.84 10.17
N LYS A 172 -1.46 17.01 9.23
CA LYS A 172 -1.73 17.55 7.88
C LYS A 172 -1.19 16.59 6.80
N PRO A 173 -1.71 15.37 6.71
CA PRO A 173 -1.29 14.41 5.70
C PRO A 173 -1.70 14.86 4.30
N VAL A 174 -0.75 14.86 3.37
CA VAL A 174 -0.96 15.08 1.93
C VAL A 174 -0.50 13.87 1.14
N ILE A 175 -1.16 13.57 0.02
CA ILE A 175 -0.85 12.44 -0.84
C ILE A 175 0.18 12.92 -1.88
N VAL A 176 1.38 12.32 -1.89
CA VAL A 176 2.47 12.76 -2.78
C VAL A 176 2.58 11.94 -4.05
N GLN A 177 2.09 10.69 -4.01
CA GLN A 177 2.21 9.74 -5.11
C GLN A 177 1.19 8.61 -4.95
N SER A 178 0.78 8.02 -6.06
CA SER A 178 0.07 6.73 -6.09
C SER A 178 0.46 5.89 -7.31
N MET A 179 0.60 4.59 -7.13
CA MET A 179 0.92 3.64 -8.19
C MET A 179 0.08 2.36 -8.08
N TYR A 180 -0.25 1.77 -9.22
CA TYR A 180 -0.74 0.40 -9.29
C TYR A 180 0.38 -0.52 -9.78
N ILE A 181 0.66 -1.60 -9.06
CA ILE A 181 1.76 -2.54 -9.32
C ILE A 181 1.15 -3.89 -9.69
N PHE A 182 1.50 -4.44 -10.85
CA PHE A 182 0.86 -5.65 -11.38
C PHE A 182 1.54 -6.93 -10.91
N LYS A 183 2.89 -6.95 -10.86
CA LYS A 183 3.70 -8.17 -10.71
C LYS A 183 3.14 -9.29 -11.59
N GLN A 184 3.37 -9.14 -12.89
CA GLN A 184 2.84 -10.05 -13.90
C GLN A 184 3.27 -11.50 -13.63
N PRO A 185 2.45 -12.51 -13.99
CA PRO A 185 2.84 -13.92 -13.86
C PRO A 185 4.16 -14.22 -14.57
N ASN A 186 5.05 -14.96 -13.92
CA ASN A 186 6.37 -15.41 -14.39
C ASN A 186 7.42 -14.30 -14.66
N ILE A 187 7.00 -13.12 -15.07
CA ILE A 187 7.89 -12.04 -15.52
C ILE A 187 7.88 -10.82 -14.60
N GLY A 188 7.04 -10.82 -13.55
CA GLY A 188 6.83 -9.66 -12.70
C GLY A 188 8.10 -9.27 -11.95
N GLY A 189 8.79 -8.23 -12.43
CA GLY A 189 10.16 -7.90 -12.07
C GLY A 189 10.39 -7.71 -10.58
N GLU A 190 11.54 -8.13 -10.08
CA GLU A 190 11.96 -7.89 -8.69
C GLU A 190 12.01 -6.38 -8.37
N VAL A 191 11.88 -6.07 -7.08
CA VAL A 191 12.18 -4.74 -6.55
C VAL A 191 13.29 -4.93 -5.53
N THR A 192 14.48 -4.44 -5.85
CA THR A 192 15.68 -4.57 -5.01
C THR A 192 15.50 -3.85 -3.66
N PRO A 193 16.28 -4.23 -2.62
CA PRO A 193 16.28 -3.52 -1.34
C PRO A 193 16.40 -2.01 -1.49
N HIS A 194 15.48 -1.28 -0.86
CA HIS A 194 15.48 0.18 -0.85
C HIS A 194 14.66 0.73 0.33
N GLN A 195 14.74 2.05 0.48
CA GLN A 195 13.92 2.85 1.39
C GLN A 195 13.14 3.87 0.54
N ASP A 196 11.85 4.09 0.80
CA ASP A 196 11.03 5.04 0.03
C ASP A 196 11.56 6.48 0.13
N ALA A 197 12.11 6.86 1.28
CA ALA A 197 12.70 8.17 1.54
C ALA A 197 13.98 8.44 0.72
N THR A 198 14.55 7.42 0.07
CA THR A 198 15.58 7.59 -0.99
C THR A 198 15.01 8.36 -2.18
N PHE A 199 13.72 8.15 -2.50
CA PHE A 199 13.04 8.72 -3.68
C PHE A 199 12.11 9.89 -3.34
N LEU A 200 11.54 9.87 -2.12
CA LEU A 200 10.55 10.83 -1.61
C LEU A 200 11.12 11.55 -0.38
N HIS A 201 12.24 12.25 -0.55
CA HIS A 201 12.99 12.82 0.57
C HIS A 201 12.31 14.03 1.22
N THR A 202 12.39 14.12 2.54
CA THR A 202 11.84 15.22 3.33
C THR A 202 12.80 15.62 4.45
N GLU A 203 12.71 16.87 4.87
CA GLU A 203 13.38 17.38 6.07
C GLU A 203 12.35 17.82 7.13
N PRO A 204 12.37 17.24 8.34
CA PRO A 204 13.17 16.08 8.75
C PRO A 204 12.69 14.78 8.06
N LEU A 205 13.49 13.72 8.17
CA LEU A 205 13.06 12.34 7.87
C LEU A 205 11.90 11.90 8.80
N GLY A 206 11.33 10.72 8.54
CA GLY A 206 10.23 10.16 9.32
C GLY A 206 8.85 10.73 8.98
N ARG A 207 8.74 11.41 7.83
CA ARG A 207 7.52 12.12 7.40
C ARG A 207 6.77 11.44 6.27
N ILE A 208 7.28 10.34 5.73
CA ILE A 208 6.67 9.58 4.63
C ILE A 208 6.15 8.24 5.15
N ILE A 209 4.93 7.89 4.74
CA ILE A 209 4.32 6.58 4.96
C ILE A 209 3.73 6.07 3.65
N GLY A 210 4.19 4.91 3.20
CA GLY A 210 3.58 4.13 2.14
C GLY A 210 2.37 3.35 2.64
N PHE A 211 1.27 3.43 1.92
CA PHE A 211 0.06 2.63 2.10
C PHE A 211 -0.01 1.65 0.93
N TRP A 212 0.25 0.38 1.19
CA TRP A 212 0.27 -0.67 0.16
C TRP A 212 -0.92 -1.61 0.36
N ILE A 213 -1.84 -1.64 -0.60
CA ILE A 213 -3.09 -2.41 -0.54
C ILE A 213 -2.99 -3.62 -1.46
N ALA A 214 -3.14 -4.81 -0.89
CA ALA A 214 -3.21 -6.07 -1.63
C ALA A 214 -4.53 -6.16 -2.41
N VAL A 215 -4.49 -5.99 -3.73
CA VAL A 215 -5.68 -6.18 -4.59
C VAL A 215 -5.90 -7.67 -4.91
N GLU A 216 -4.84 -8.45 -4.80
CA GLU A 216 -4.81 -9.92 -4.85
C GLU A 216 -4.02 -10.47 -3.66
N ASP A 217 -4.12 -11.78 -3.42
CA ASP A 217 -3.29 -12.44 -2.42
C ASP A 217 -1.81 -12.25 -2.77
N ALA A 218 -1.03 -11.84 -1.77
CA ALA A 218 0.42 -11.73 -1.86
C ALA A 218 1.06 -12.86 -1.06
N THR A 219 1.82 -13.68 -1.75
CA THR A 219 2.49 -14.89 -1.25
C THR A 219 3.98 -14.77 -1.54
N GLU A 220 4.80 -15.59 -0.89
CA GLU A 220 6.23 -15.65 -1.21
C GLU A 220 6.46 -16.02 -2.68
N HIS A 221 5.64 -16.91 -3.25
CA HIS A 221 5.79 -17.38 -4.64
C HIS A 221 5.40 -16.36 -5.72
N ASN A 222 4.52 -15.40 -5.41
CA ASN A 222 4.12 -14.34 -6.35
C ASN A 222 4.70 -12.96 -6.01
N GLY A 223 5.74 -12.92 -5.16
CA GLY A 223 6.49 -11.70 -4.87
C GLY A 223 5.81 -10.79 -3.85
N CYS A 224 5.47 -11.33 -2.67
CA CYS A 224 5.12 -10.52 -1.49
C CYS A 224 6.27 -9.59 -1.06
N LEU A 225 5.96 -8.66 -0.17
CA LEU A 225 6.94 -7.74 0.39
C LEU A 225 7.81 -8.45 1.44
N TRP A 226 9.07 -8.03 1.54
CA TRP A 226 9.99 -8.43 2.60
C TRP A 226 10.55 -7.18 3.25
N PHE A 227 10.76 -7.22 4.57
CA PHE A 227 11.22 -6.08 5.36
C PHE A 227 12.37 -6.46 6.27
N ILE A 228 13.26 -5.51 6.58
CA ILE A 228 14.17 -5.62 7.73
C ILE A 228 13.54 -4.86 8.91
N PRO A 229 12.94 -5.55 9.91
CA PRO A 229 12.27 -4.87 11.01
C PRO A 229 13.22 -3.96 11.80
N GLY A 230 12.81 -2.71 12.02
CA GLY A 230 13.58 -1.74 12.80
C GLY A 230 14.67 -0.98 12.02
N SER A 231 14.89 -1.33 10.74
CA SER A 231 15.89 -0.67 9.88
C SER A 231 15.64 0.83 9.66
N HIS A 232 14.39 1.28 9.80
CA HIS A 232 14.00 2.69 9.67
C HIS A 232 14.64 3.65 10.69
N LYS A 233 15.22 3.12 11.77
CA LYS A 233 15.82 3.92 12.83
C LYS A 233 17.21 4.47 12.47
N ALA A 234 17.79 4.06 11.35
CA ALA A 234 19.16 4.41 10.95
C ALA A 234 19.25 5.55 9.92
N GLY A 235 18.12 6.19 9.55
CA GLY A 235 18.09 7.14 8.44
C GLY A 235 18.22 6.44 7.08
N ILE A 236 18.64 7.17 6.05
CA ILE A 236 18.82 6.64 4.69
C ILE A 236 20.29 6.69 4.26
N SER A 237 20.72 5.72 3.44
CA SER A 237 22.11 5.64 2.94
C SER A 237 22.30 6.20 1.53
N ARG A 238 21.21 6.39 0.80
CA ARG A 238 21.19 6.83 -0.59
C ARG A 238 20.04 7.81 -0.84
N ARG A 239 20.19 8.72 -1.80
CA ARG A 239 19.10 9.56 -2.33
C ARG A 239 19.12 9.57 -3.84
N MET A 240 17.94 9.61 -4.47
CA MET A 240 17.74 9.88 -5.89
C MET A 240 17.41 11.36 -6.07
N LEU A 241 18.17 12.05 -6.91
CA LEU A 241 18.03 13.47 -7.17
C LEU A 241 17.62 13.70 -8.63
N ARG A 242 16.81 14.72 -8.84
CA ARG A 242 16.59 15.31 -10.16
C ARG A 242 17.78 16.22 -10.48
N THR A 243 18.41 15.98 -11.61
CA THR A 243 19.48 16.86 -12.10
C THR A 243 18.89 18.17 -12.65
N PRO A 244 19.69 19.24 -12.78
CA PRO A 244 19.24 20.50 -13.38
C PRO A 244 18.69 20.30 -14.80
N PRO A 245 17.67 21.07 -15.22
CA PRO A 245 17.13 21.01 -16.57
C PRO A 245 18.21 21.10 -17.65
N GLY A 246 18.18 20.19 -18.62
CA GLY A 246 19.18 20.09 -19.69
C GLY A 246 20.38 19.20 -19.37
N THR A 247 20.43 18.58 -18.19
CA THR A 247 21.47 17.62 -17.80
C THR A 247 21.08 16.19 -18.20
N ILE A 248 22.05 15.39 -18.64
CA ILE A 248 21.90 13.96 -18.94
C ILE A 248 22.97 13.23 -18.13
N PRO A 249 22.60 12.23 -17.30
CA PRO A 249 21.25 11.69 -17.07
C PRO A 249 20.34 12.68 -16.33
N CYS A 250 19.01 12.58 -16.52
CA CYS A 250 18.07 13.52 -15.88
C CYS A 250 17.93 13.30 -14.37
N THR A 251 18.47 12.21 -13.84
CA THR A 251 18.49 11.86 -12.41
C THR A 251 19.83 11.28 -12.03
N GLU A 252 20.24 11.47 -10.78
CA GLU A 252 21.46 10.89 -10.22
C GLU A 252 21.23 10.33 -8.82
N PHE A 253 22.13 9.47 -8.36
CA PHE A 253 22.12 8.99 -6.98
C PHE A 253 23.32 9.55 -6.23
N ILE A 254 23.09 10.04 -5.02
CA ILE A 254 24.15 10.32 -4.04
C ILE A 254 24.07 9.28 -2.92
N GLY A 255 25.24 8.88 -2.42
CA GLY A 255 25.35 7.73 -1.53
C GLY A 255 25.10 6.41 -2.26
N GLU A 256 25.17 5.31 -1.52
CA GLU A 256 25.04 3.95 -2.06
C GLU A 256 24.19 3.12 -1.09
N GLU A 257 23.42 2.17 -1.62
CA GLU A 257 22.77 1.20 -0.72
C GLU A 257 23.84 0.29 -0.15
N PRO A 258 23.87 0.10 1.17
CA PRO A 258 24.76 -0.90 1.75
C PRO A 258 24.31 -2.30 1.30
N HIS A 259 25.25 -3.23 1.37
CA HIS A 259 24.86 -4.64 1.28
C HIS A 259 24.04 -5.02 2.52
N PHE A 260 22.79 -5.39 2.31
CA PHE A 260 21.92 -5.87 3.37
C PHE A 260 22.10 -7.38 3.54
N ASN A 261 22.23 -7.84 4.78
CA ASN A 261 22.22 -9.27 5.07
C ASN A 261 20.83 -9.85 4.77
N GLU A 262 20.76 -10.77 3.81
CA GLU A 262 19.52 -11.43 3.37
C GLU A 262 18.77 -12.14 4.51
N GLU A 263 19.48 -12.66 5.52
CA GLU A 263 18.87 -13.34 6.68
C GLU A 263 18.06 -12.40 7.58
N LEU A 264 18.22 -11.09 7.44
CA LEU A 264 17.48 -10.09 8.21
C LEU A 264 16.10 -9.78 7.63
N PHE A 265 15.84 -10.18 6.39
CA PHE A 265 14.55 -9.94 5.75
C PHE A 265 13.49 -10.93 6.25
N VAL A 266 12.35 -10.39 6.67
CA VAL A 266 11.17 -11.15 7.07
C VAL A 266 10.09 -11.00 5.98
N PRO A 267 9.52 -12.10 5.48
CA PRO A 267 8.46 -12.03 4.48
C PRO A 267 7.15 -11.55 5.11
N ALA A 268 6.36 -10.81 4.33
CA ALA A 268 5.04 -10.32 4.72
C ALA A 268 3.97 -10.76 3.69
N PRO A 269 3.67 -12.08 3.60
CA PRO A 269 2.56 -12.56 2.81
C PRO A 269 1.25 -12.10 3.44
N VAL A 270 0.29 -11.68 2.61
CA VAL A 270 -0.99 -11.14 3.07
C VAL A 270 -2.13 -11.57 2.14
N PRO A 271 -3.34 -11.83 2.67
CA PRO A 271 -4.50 -12.06 1.83
C PRO A 271 -4.94 -10.77 1.12
N LYS A 272 -5.69 -10.91 0.04
CA LYS A 272 -6.42 -9.84 -0.64
C LYS A 272 -7.16 -8.96 0.36
N GLY A 273 -7.14 -7.66 0.10
CA GLY A 273 -7.77 -6.62 0.90
C GLY A 273 -6.93 -6.16 2.10
N SER A 274 -5.75 -6.74 2.32
CA SER A 274 -4.86 -6.29 3.39
C SER A 274 -4.18 -4.96 3.04
N LEU A 275 -3.96 -4.13 4.07
CA LEU A 275 -3.13 -2.93 3.99
C LEU A 275 -1.81 -3.19 4.71
N VAL A 276 -0.70 -2.88 4.05
CA VAL A 276 0.64 -2.85 4.63
C VAL A 276 1.07 -1.38 4.71
N LEU A 277 1.33 -0.91 5.92
CA LEU A 277 1.92 0.39 6.18
C LEU A 277 3.43 0.27 6.16
N ILE A 278 4.10 1.19 5.45
CA ILE A 278 5.54 1.17 5.18
C ILE A 278 6.09 2.53 5.61
N GLN A 279 6.93 2.58 6.64
CA GLN A 279 7.60 3.81 7.04
C GLN A 279 8.68 4.15 6.00
N GLY A 280 8.85 5.43 5.66
CA GLY A 280 9.70 5.85 4.54
C GLY A 280 11.15 5.34 4.55
N GLU A 281 11.70 5.07 5.72
CA GLU A 281 13.06 4.59 5.96
C GLU A 281 13.13 3.08 6.23
N VAL A 282 12.02 2.32 6.24
CA VAL A 282 12.14 0.86 6.42
C VAL A 282 12.68 0.23 5.14
N VAL A 283 13.74 -0.57 5.29
CA VAL A 283 14.33 -1.31 4.18
C VAL A 283 13.37 -2.42 3.78
N HIS A 284 12.98 -2.44 2.50
CA HIS A 284 12.07 -3.43 1.97
C HIS A 284 12.39 -3.81 0.52
N LYS A 285 11.92 -4.99 0.11
CA LYS A 285 12.09 -5.55 -1.24
C LYS A 285 10.88 -6.40 -1.65
N SER A 286 10.86 -6.84 -2.91
CA SER A 286 9.99 -7.94 -3.34
C SER A 286 10.63 -8.78 -4.44
N GLU A 287 10.65 -10.10 -4.23
CA GLU A 287 11.22 -11.07 -5.18
C GLU A 287 10.47 -11.10 -6.51
N LEU A 288 11.14 -11.55 -7.57
CA LEU A 288 10.52 -11.83 -8.88
C LEU A 288 9.27 -12.72 -8.71
N ASN A 289 8.18 -12.40 -9.42
CA ASN A 289 7.01 -13.28 -9.46
C ASN A 289 7.27 -14.47 -10.39
N THR A 290 7.60 -15.63 -9.83
CA THR A 290 7.83 -16.87 -10.58
C THR A 290 6.57 -17.74 -10.70
N SER A 291 5.42 -17.27 -10.22
CA SER A 291 4.17 -18.03 -10.21
C SER A 291 3.32 -17.76 -11.47
N SER A 292 2.28 -18.59 -11.65
CA SER A 292 1.27 -18.42 -12.70
C SER A 292 0.20 -17.37 -12.38
N ASN A 293 0.20 -16.80 -11.18
CA ASN A 293 -0.76 -15.79 -10.74
C ASN A 293 -0.09 -14.42 -10.65
N SER A 294 -0.84 -13.36 -10.94
CA SER A 294 -0.38 -11.99 -10.72
C SER A 294 -0.36 -11.64 -9.23
N ARG A 295 0.24 -10.50 -8.88
CA ARG A 295 0.18 -9.92 -7.53
C ARG A 295 -0.15 -8.45 -7.62
N HIS A 296 -1.40 -8.15 -7.95
CA HIS A 296 -1.86 -6.78 -8.07
C HIS A 296 -1.87 -6.08 -6.70
N ALA A 297 -1.36 -4.87 -6.67
CA ALA A 297 -1.39 -4.00 -5.50
C ALA A 297 -1.61 -2.54 -5.90
N TYR A 298 -2.36 -1.81 -5.08
CA TYR A 298 -2.48 -0.37 -5.17
C TYR A 298 -1.68 0.26 -4.03
N SER A 299 -0.79 1.18 -4.35
CA SER A 299 0.06 1.87 -3.38
C SER A 299 -0.09 3.37 -3.50
N PHE A 300 -0.04 4.08 -2.37
CA PHE A 300 0.10 5.53 -2.36
C PHE A 300 0.93 5.97 -1.16
N HIS A 301 1.61 7.09 -1.31
CA HIS A 301 2.49 7.64 -0.28
C HIS A 301 1.88 8.91 0.29
N VAL A 302 1.91 8.99 1.61
CA VAL A 302 1.42 10.13 2.39
C VAL A 302 2.60 10.80 3.05
N MET A 303 2.67 12.12 2.93
CA MET A 303 3.59 12.98 3.66
C MET A 303 2.84 13.71 4.77
N GLU A 304 3.37 13.70 6.00
CA GLU A 304 2.99 14.70 7.01
C GLU A 304 3.54 16.06 6.58
N SER A 305 2.69 16.99 6.15
CA SER A 305 3.12 18.31 5.68
C SER A 305 3.38 19.32 6.80
N GLU A 306 2.89 19.06 8.02
CA GLU A 306 3.13 19.95 9.15
C GLU A 306 4.59 19.90 9.59
N ASN A 307 5.26 21.06 9.53
CA ASN A 307 6.66 21.24 9.88
C ASN A 307 7.61 20.31 9.09
N THR A 308 7.26 20.06 7.83
CA THR A 308 8.03 19.22 6.91
C THR A 308 8.33 19.98 5.63
N THR A 309 9.57 19.90 5.17
CA THR A 309 10.00 20.44 3.88
C THR A 309 10.13 19.29 2.88
N TRP A 310 9.38 19.35 1.78
CA TRP A 310 9.58 18.46 0.63
C TRP A 310 10.85 18.87 -0.11
N SER A 311 11.78 17.94 -0.32
CA SER A 311 13.03 18.28 -1.02
C SER A 311 12.73 18.72 -2.45
N SER A 312 13.25 19.89 -2.83
CA SER A 312 13.19 20.39 -4.21
C SER A 312 14.01 19.56 -5.18
N GLU A 313 14.84 18.63 -4.68
CA GLU A 313 15.68 17.73 -5.47
C GLU A 313 14.98 16.40 -5.76
N ASN A 314 13.84 16.11 -5.14
CA ASN A 314 13.08 14.89 -5.45
C ASN A 314 12.70 14.90 -6.94
N TRP A 315 12.73 13.72 -7.56
CA TRP A 315 12.31 13.56 -8.96
C TRP A 315 10.86 14.02 -9.17
N LEU A 316 10.00 13.76 -8.17
CA LEU A 316 8.61 14.16 -8.13
C LEU A 316 8.47 15.51 -7.42
N GLN A 317 7.90 16.48 -8.13
CA GLN A 317 7.56 17.80 -7.59
C GLN A 317 6.07 18.05 -7.80
N PRO A 318 5.38 18.72 -6.85
CA PRO A 318 4.00 19.12 -7.04
C PRO A 318 3.92 20.15 -8.18
N THR A 319 2.87 20.08 -9.00
CA THR A 319 2.63 21.04 -10.09
C THR A 319 1.60 22.08 -9.66
N ALA A 320 1.44 23.15 -10.44
CA ALA A 320 0.39 24.13 -10.18
C ALA A 320 -1.00 23.50 -10.38
N GLU A 321 -1.12 22.56 -11.30
CA GLU A 321 -2.32 21.80 -11.63
C GLU A 321 -2.68 20.77 -10.55
N LEU A 322 -1.66 20.12 -9.97
CA LEU A 322 -1.81 19.16 -8.89
C LEU A 322 -0.79 19.43 -7.77
N PRO A 323 -1.08 20.39 -6.87
CA PRO A 323 -0.41 20.40 -5.57
C PRO A 323 -0.76 19.12 -4.82
N PHE A 324 0.07 18.70 -3.86
CA PHE A 324 -0.20 17.49 -3.08
C PHE A 324 -1.54 17.63 -2.32
N PRO A 325 -2.58 16.84 -2.68
CA PRO A 325 -3.89 17.00 -2.08
C PRO A 325 -3.91 16.47 -0.65
N SER A 326 -4.71 17.11 0.21
CA SER A 326 -4.97 16.62 1.57
C SER A 326 -5.58 15.21 1.53
N LEU A 327 -5.12 14.34 2.42
CA LEU A 327 -5.74 13.05 2.66
C LEU A 327 -7.07 13.20 3.41
N TYR A 328 -7.12 14.13 4.37
CA TYR A 328 -8.33 14.42 5.13
C TYR A 328 -9.29 15.29 4.32
N THR A 329 -10.55 14.89 4.33
CA THR A 329 -11.66 15.53 3.59
C THR A 329 -12.72 16.06 4.52
#